data_AF-A0A242P068-F1
#
_entry.id   AF-A0A242P068-F1
#
_cell.length_a   1.000
_cell.length_b   1.000
_cell.length_c   1.000
_cell.angle_alpha   90.00
_cell.angle_beta   90.00
_cell.angle_gamma   90.00
#
_symmetry.space_group_name_H-M   'P 1'
#
loop_
_entity.id
_entity.type
_entity.pdbx_description
1 polymer ?
#
loop_
_entity_poly.entity_id
_entity_poly.type
_entity_poly.pdbx_seq_one_letter_code
_entity_poly.pdbx_strand_id
1 'polypeptide(L)'
;MKKIINTDGLSFKDFFFFDKMFTPAFLTVIYWISLVFIAISGLFVIFTSALLIRYSFGSALLGILSGIIAIVGGAIFTRIGYELICVLFNINRNIEKLALTKSTDDNELAKSTDDNE
;
A
#
# COMPACT_ATOMS: atom_id res chain seq x y z
N MET A 1 7.01 -14.06 37.04
CA MET A 1 6.71 -12.78 36.34
C MET A 1 5.99 -13.10 35.04
N LYS A 2 4.70 -12.75 34.94
CA LYS A 2 3.82 -13.09 33.81
C LYS A 2 3.89 -11.96 32.77
N LYS A 3 4.45 -12.23 31.58
CA LYS A 3 4.48 -11.30 30.44
C LYS A 3 3.48 -11.81 29.38
N ILE A 4 2.19 -11.50 29.47
CA ILE A 4 1.44 -10.40 28.79
C ILE A 4 1.66 -10.23 27.28
N ILE A 5 2.01 -11.28 26.52
CA ILE A 5 1.82 -11.23 25.06
C ILE A 5 1.20 -12.55 24.61
N ASN A 6 -0.08 -12.52 24.27
CA ASN A 6 -0.79 -13.62 23.64
C ASN A 6 -0.72 -13.40 22.12
N THR A 7 0.14 -14.15 21.42
CA THR A 7 0.37 -14.03 19.97
C THR A 7 -0.52 -14.95 19.13
N ASP A 8 -1.66 -15.38 19.69
CA ASP A 8 -2.50 -16.42 19.07
C ASP A 8 -3.57 -15.87 18.09
N GLY A 9 -3.60 -14.56 17.87
CA GLY A 9 -4.63 -13.89 17.06
C GLY A 9 -4.14 -13.28 15.74
N LEU A 10 -2.85 -13.37 15.42
CA LEU A 10 -2.30 -12.80 14.17
C LEU A 10 -2.37 -13.83 13.04
N SER A 11 -3.58 -14.30 12.75
CA SER A 11 -3.85 -15.18 11.63
C SER A 11 -3.54 -14.43 10.34
N PHE A 12 -2.37 -14.68 9.74
CA PHE A 12 -2.02 -14.21 8.40
C PHE A 12 -3.05 -14.62 7.35
N LYS A 13 -3.85 -15.68 7.63
CA LYS A 13 -4.98 -16.08 6.79
C LYS A 13 -6.05 -15.01 6.70
N ASP A 14 -6.33 -14.26 7.76
CA ASP A 14 -7.38 -13.23 7.76
C ASP A 14 -6.94 -11.96 7.02
N PHE A 15 -5.63 -11.69 6.95
CA PHE A 15 -5.04 -10.66 6.08
C PHE A 15 -5.01 -11.07 4.59
N PHE A 16 -5.03 -12.37 4.30
CA PHE A 16 -4.93 -12.95 2.95
C PHE A 16 -6.26 -13.41 2.35
N PHE A 17 -7.39 -13.35 3.07
CA PHE A 17 -8.73 -13.55 2.49
C PHE A 17 -9.12 -12.33 1.64
N PHE A 18 -8.45 -12.20 0.50
CA PHE A 18 -8.26 -10.98 -0.29
C PHE A 18 -9.44 -10.57 -1.17
N ASP A 19 -10.60 -11.21 -1.07
CA ASP A 19 -11.53 -11.20 -2.21
C ASP A 19 -12.75 -10.29 -2.09
N LYS A 20 -13.01 -9.62 -0.95
CA LYS A 20 -14.21 -8.76 -0.90
C LYS A 20 -14.06 -7.34 -0.38
N MET A 21 -13.08 -7.04 0.48
CA MET A 21 -12.97 -5.69 1.07
C MET A 21 -11.55 -5.23 1.43
N PHE A 22 -10.50 -6.00 1.07
CA PHE A 22 -9.16 -5.80 1.62
C PHE A 22 -8.28 -4.78 0.89
N THR A 23 -8.61 -4.40 -0.35
CA THR A 23 -7.68 -3.60 -1.15
C THR A 23 -7.29 -2.24 -0.55
N PRO A 24 -8.19 -1.42 0.03
CA PRO A 24 -7.77 -0.14 0.62
C PRO A 24 -7.08 -0.33 1.97
N ALA A 25 -7.54 -1.28 2.80
CA ALA A 25 -6.98 -1.52 4.13
C ALA A 25 -5.58 -2.16 4.08
N PHE A 26 -5.37 -3.16 3.22
CA PHE A 26 -4.07 -3.81 3.02
C PHE A 26 -3.00 -2.81 2.56
N LEU A 27 -3.38 -1.88 1.70
CA LEU A 27 -2.48 -0.85 1.17
C LEU A 27 -2.00 0.12 2.27
N THR A 28 -2.84 0.42 3.26
CA THR A 28 -2.42 1.25 4.41
C THR A 28 -1.40 0.58 5.31
N VAL A 29 -1.46 -0.75 5.48
CA VAL A 29 -0.45 -1.52 6.25
C VAL A 29 0.89 -1.49 5.55
N ILE A 30 0.87 -1.72 4.24
CA ILE A 30 2.07 -1.65 3.39
C ILE A 30 2.63 -0.23 3.35
N TYR A 31 1.80 0.81 3.33
CA TYR A 31 2.26 2.20 3.43
C TYR A 31 3.11 2.45 4.67
N TRP A 32 2.63 2.02 5.84
CA TRP A 32 3.37 2.16 7.09
C TRP A 32 4.69 1.36 7.07
N ILE A 33 4.67 0.13 6.56
CA ILE A 33 5.88 -0.69 6.42
C ILE A 33 6.92 0.00 5.52
N SER A 34 6.48 0.51 4.37
CA SER A 34 7.34 1.20 3.40
C SER A 34 7.89 2.51 3.96
N LEU A 35 7.06 3.26 4.69
CA LEU A 35 7.48 4.50 5.34
C LEU A 35 8.58 4.24 6.39
N VAL A 36 8.42 3.19 7.20
CA VAL A 36 9.45 2.74 8.15
C VAL A 36 10.72 2.31 7.40
N PHE A 37 10.57 1.59 6.30
CA PHE A 37 11.69 1.13 5.49
C PHE A 37 12.49 2.29 4.88
N ILE A 38 11.81 3.31 4.37
CA ILE A 38 12.42 4.53 3.82
C ILE A 38 13.14 5.31 4.92
N ALA A 39 12.52 5.43 6.10
CA ALA A 39 13.16 6.09 7.25
C ALA A 39 14.43 5.35 7.68
N ILE A 40 14.39 4.02 7.79
CA ILE A 40 15.55 3.20 8.14
C ILE A 40 16.62 3.28 7.06
N SER A 41 16.25 3.15 5.79
CA SER A 41 17.18 3.21 4.65
C SER A 41 17.91 4.56 4.60
N GLY A 42 17.18 5.66 4.72
CA GLY A 42 17.79 6.98 4.74
C GLY A 42 18.67 7.23 5.96
N LEU A 43 18.25 6.76 7.14
CA LEU A 43 19.07 6.84 8.36
C LEU A 43 20.35 6.01 8.19
N PHE A 44 20.26 4.84 7.57
CA PHE A 44 21.41 3.99 7.26
C PHE A 44 22.40 4.70 6.34
N VAL A 45 21.93 5.36 5.28
CA VAL A 45 22.78 6.15 4.37
C VAL A 45 23.48 7.30 5.10
N ILE A 46 22.79 8.00 6.01
CA ILE A 46 23.40 9.07 6.80
C ILE A 46 24.46 8.51 7.76
N PHE A 47 24.19 7.39 8.42
CA PHE A 47 25.16 6.74 9.34
C PHE A 47 26.42 6.24 8.62
N THR A 48 26.27 5.60 7.45
CA THR A 48 27.42 5.13 6.67
C THR A 48 28.21 6.30 6.11
N SER A 49 27.54 7.36 5.67
CA SER A 49 28.20 8.59 5.18
C SER A 49 28.97 9.30 6.29
N ALA A 50 28.45 9.32 7.51
CA ALA A 50 29.14 9.89 8.67
C ALA A 50 30.45 9.15 9.00
N LEU A 51 30.49 7.82 8.85
CA LEU A 51 31.72 7.04 9.04
C LEU A 51 32.77 7.36 7.94
N LEU A 52 32.32 7.63 6.72
CA LEU A 52 33.17 7.93 5.57
C LEU A 52 33.81 9.33 5.61
N ILE A 53 33.35 10.23 6.48
CA ILE A 53 33.95 11.57 6.70
C ILE A 53 35.46 11.49 6.96
N ARG A 54 35.91 10.43 7.64
CA ARG A 54 37.33 10.20 7.98
C ARG A 54 38.21 10.00 6.74
N TYR A 55 37.64 9.47 5.65
CA TYR A 55 38.35 9.13 4.42
C TYR A 55 38.16 10.19 3.34
N SER A 56 36.94 10.68 3.16
CA SER A 56 36.62 11.68 2.14
C SER A 56 35.46 12.55 2.61
N PHE A 57 35.78 13.82 2.89
CA PHE A 57 34.78 14.80 3.33
C PHE A 57 33.75 15.11 2.24
N GLY A 58 34.20 15.26 0.98
CA GLY A 58 33.31 15.59 -0.14
C GLY A 58 32.28 14.50 -0.42
N SER A 59 32.72 13.24 -0.42
CA SER A 59 31.84 12.08 -0.63
C SER A 59 30.83 11.91 0.51
N ALA A 60 31.26 12.14 1.75
CA ALA A 60 30.38 12.06 2.91
C ALA A 60 29.31 13.16 2.91
N LEU A 61 29.65 14.40 2.54
CA LEU A 61 28.69 15.49 2.46
C LEU A 61 27.59 15.20 1.43
N LEU A 62 27.99 14.69 0.26
CA LEU A 62 27.05 14.25 -0.79
C LEU A 62 26.18 13.08 -0.34
N GLY A 63 26.73 12.13 0.41
CA GLY A 63 25.99 11.00 0.97
C GLY A 63 24.95 11.40 2.01
N ILE A 64 25.26 12.37 2.88
CA ILE A 64 24.28 12.90 3.85
C ILE A 64 23.15 13.64 3.12
N LEU A 65 23.50 14.48 2.14
CA LEU A 65 22.52 15.21 1.35
C LEU A 65 21.62 14.26 0.55
N SER A 66 22.19 13.22 -0.08
CA SER A 66 21.43 12.21 -0.80
C SER A 66 20.55 11.38 0.13
N GLY A 67 21.00 11.08 1.36
CA GLY A 67 20.18 10.43 2.38
C GLY A 67 18.93 11.22 2.76
N ILE A 68 19.06 12.54 2.97
CA ILE A 68 17.92 13.42 3.25
C ILE A 68 16.95 13.47 2.07
N ILE A 69 17.49 13.64 0.86
CA ILE A 69 16.70 13.64 -0.38
C ILE A 69 16.00 12.29 -0.58
N ALA A 70 16.65 11.17 -0.26
CA ALA A 70 16.06 9.85 -0.37
C ALA A 70 14.91 9.63 0.62
N ILE A 71 15.01 10.16 1.85
CA ILE A 71 13.89 10.09 2.83
C ILE A 71 12.71 10.90 2.33
N VAL A 72 12.93 12.17 1.96
CA VAL A 72 11.86 13.08 1.56
C VAL A 72 11.26 12.63 0.23
N GLY A 73 12.10 12.40 -0.78
CA GLY A 73 11.69 11.93 -2.09
C GLY A 73 11.05 10.54 -2.04
N GLY A 74 11.61 9.62 -1.25
CA GLY A 74 11.04 8.30 -1.03
C GLY A 74 9.66 8.37 -0.38
N ALA A 75 9.48 9.17 0.67
CA ALA A 75 8.19 9.33 1.34
C ALA A 75 7.11 9.94 0.42
N ILE A 76 7.47 10.96 -0.38
CA ILE A 76 6.56 11.59 -1.32
C ILE A 76 6.20 10.63 -2.47
N PHE A 77 7.20 9.97 -3.07
CA PHE A 77 6.98 9.01 -4.13
C PHE A 77 6.05 7.88 -3.67
N THR A 78 6.27 7.41 -2.45
CA THR A 78 5.46 6.36 -1.82
C THR A 78 4.01 6.82 -1.61
N ARG A 79 3.78 8.06 -1.15
CA ARG A 79 2.43 8.65 -1.05
C ARG A 79 1.71 8.63 -2.40
N ILE A 80 2.34 9.18 -3.42
CA ILE A 80 1.75 9.32 -4.76
C ILE A 80 1.49 7.96 -5.39
N GLY A 81 2.47 7.05 -5.32
CA GLY A 81 2.34 5.70 -5.87
C GLY A 81 1.17 4.92 -5.25
N TYR A 82 1.02 4.99 -3.93
CA TYR A 82 -0.08 4.31 -3.23
C TYR A 82 -1.46 4.90 -3.54
N GLU A 83 -1.57 6.22 -3.65
CA GLU A 83 -2.82 6.87 -4.08
C GLU A 83 -3.24 6.39 -5.47
N LEU A 84 -2.31 6.31 -6.42
CA LEU A 84 -2.59 5.83 -7.78
C LEU A 84 -3.05 4.37 -7.80
N ILE A 85 -2.39 3.49 -7.04
CA ILE A 85 -2.76 2.08 -6.96
C ILE A 85 -4.16 1.94 -6.34
N CYS A 86 -4.45 2.65 -5.25
CA CYS A 86 -5.77 2.67 -4.63
C CYS A 86 -6.87 3.14 -5.59
N VAL A 87 -6.60 4.21 -6.34
CA VAL A 87 -7.54 4.75 -7.34
C VAL A 87 -7.80 3.72 -8.44
N LEU A 88 -6.76 3.06 -8.95
CA LEU A 88 -6.90 2.04 -10.00
C LEU A 88 -7.79 0.87 -9.54
N PHE A 89 -7.58 0.38 -8.32
CA PHE A 89 -8.43 -0.66 -7.73
C PHE A 89 -9.87 -0.21 -7.53
N ASN A 90 -10.08 1.06 -7.20
CA ASN A 90 -11.43 1.59 -7.06
C ASN A 90 -12.19 1.61 -8.40
N ILE A 91 -11.50 1.94 -9.49
CA ILE A 91 -12.06 1.89 -10.85
C ILE A 91 -12.42 0.45 -11.22
N ASN A 92 -11.53 -0.52 -10.97
CA ASN A 92 -11.76 -1.92 -11.30
C ASN A 92 -13.05 -2.46 -10.65
N ARG A 93 -13.26 -2.17 -9.36
CA ARG A 93 -14.49 -2.54 -8.64
C ARG A 93 -15.75 -1.85 -9.17
N ASN A 94 -15.62 -0.61 -9.65
CA ASN A 94 -16.76 0.09 -10.25
C ASN A 94 -17.17 -0.55 -11.58
N ILE A 95 -16.22 -0.99 -12.40
CA ILE A 95 -16.52 -1.69 -13.66
C ILE A 95 -17.24 -3.02 -13.40
N GLU A 96 -16.79 -3.78 -12.41
CA GLU A 96 -17.43 -5.04 -12.01
C GLU A 96 -18.89 -4.85 -11.60
N LYS A 97 -19.20 -3.79 -10.83
CA LYS A 97 -20.58 -3.46 -10.44
C LYS A 97 -21.48 -3.12 -11.63
N LEU A 98 -20.96 -2.41 -12.63
CA LEU A 98 -21.73 -2.05 -13.83
C LEU A 98 -22.07 -3.29 -14.68
N ALA A 99 -21.13 -4.23 -14.78
CA ALA A 99 -21.37 -5.49 -15.50
C ALA A 99 -22.48 -6.33 -14.86
N LEU A 100 -22.48 -6.41 -13.51
CA LEU A 100 -23.51 -7.14 -12.76
C LEU A 100 -24.90 -6.48 -12.85
N THR A 101 -24.95 -5.14 -12.82
CA THR A 101 -26.22 -4.39 -12.91
C THR A 101 -26.90 -4.63 -14.27
N LYS A 102 -26.14 -4.60 -15.37
CA LYS A 102 -26.66 -4.88 -16.71
C LYS A 102 -27.29 -6.26 -16.83
N SER A 103 -26.65 -7.29 -16.25
CA SER A 103 -27.22 -8.65 -16.24
C SER A 103 -28.52 -8.80 -15.42
N THR A 104 -28.76 -7.88 -14.49
CA THR A 104 -30.00 -7.86 -13.69
C THR A 104 -31.12 -7.22 -14.49
N ASP A 105 -30.85 -6.09 -15.17
CA ASP A 105 -31.82 -5.41 -16.05
C ASP A 105 -32.30 -6.35 -17.18
N ASP A 106 -31.38 -7.12 -17.78
CA ASP A 106 -31.71 -8.09 -18.84
C ASP A 106 -32.63 -9.23 -18.35
N ASN A 107 -32.52 -9.63 -17.07
CA ASN A 107 -33.32 -10.70 -16.46
C ASN A 107 -34.71 -10.19 -16.03
N GLU A 108 -34.80 -8.96 -15.50
CA GLU A 108 -36.09 -8.33 -15.18
C GLU A 108 -36.91 -8.02 -16.44
N LEU A 109 -36.27 -7.59 -17.52
CA LEU A 109 -36.90 -7.40 -18.83
C LEU A 109 -37.45 -8.72 -19.40
N ALA A 110 -36.72 -9.84 -19.26
CA ALA A 110 -37.17 -11.16 -19.70
C ALA A 110 -38.40 -11.65 -18.90
N LYS A 111 -38.38 -11.49 -17.57
CA LYS A 111 -39.49 -11.93 -16.71
C LYS A 111 -40.77 -11.14 -16.94
N SER A 112 -40.67 -9.82 -17.17
CA SER A 112 -41.82 -8.99 -17.50
C SER A 112 -42.46 -9.28 -18.86
N THR A 113 -41.75 -9.97 -19.76
CA THR A 113 -42.29 -10.37 -21.07
C THR A 113 -43.06 -11.69 -20.96
N ASP A 114 -42.60 -12.61 -20.11
CA ASP A 114 -43.21 -13.93 -19.87
C ASP A 114 -44.47 -13.84 -18.98
N ASP A 115 -44.52 -12.89 -18.03
CA ASP A 115 -45.70 -12.68 -17.15
C ASP A 115 -46.92 -12.04 -17.89
N ASN A 116 -46.72 -11.58 -19.14
CA ASN A 116 -47.76 -10.96 -19.98
C ASN A 116 -48.27 -11.90 -21.10
N GLU A 117 -47.79 -13.14 -21.17
CA GLU A 117 -48.26 -14.21 -22.07
C GLU A 117 -49.15 -15.23 -21.31
#